data_AF-A0A9P7VBZ6-F1
#
_entry.id   AF-A0A9P7VBZ6-F1
#
_cell.length_a   1.000
_cell.length_b   1.000
_cell.length_c   1.000
_cell.angle_alpha   90.00
_cell.angle_beta   90.00
_cell.angle_gamma   90.00
#
_symmetry.space_group_name_H-M   'P 1'
#
loop_
_entity.id
_entity.type
_entity.pdbx_description
1 polymer ?
#
loop_
_entity_poly.entity_id
_entity_poly.type
_entity_poly.pdbx_seq_one_letter_code
_entity_poly.pdbx_strand_id
1 'polypeptide(L)'
;MSEEDKKIEEVPEKVSEQEQVEVNKEQVEYIEIYIRFNDDFEKDYCFQVLVKDTFADLYKIFETLPLSLRPSVFYHHVPKGFRMSVDPGYLTEDGAILFTYDAARNTRLVKDTDVIAETVWPGQLIVPNWERNDFGFYATVTFFLVWLYTDLPDFISPTPGLCMTTYMTEFLCWILRKFDYAYLSDKLLADLYEEVGIVPQLLFFTMHIFKTLIFFSILYFGSFNPYQPFKYYLRNVPPPVTPEQLTEIGWTGARRATMDMYRDHYRDYKIKEHDGMVHAHKMGLFDKLKHLGVVLGEGEGFDTPRRGPRKTLADNGKKFYISFDYLIKLGDFFEQYTAQEDVDLAASIKEYRRYGLLHGSDEIHEKVAERKAAVFST
;
A
#
# COMPACT_ATOMS: atom_id res chain seq x y z
N MET A 1 -81.15 13.18 -17.15
CA MET A 1 -81.39 12.38 -18.36
C MET A 1 -80.22 12.65 -19.29
N SER A 2 -79.51 11.58 -19.67
CA SER A 2 -78.46 11.42 -20.71
C SER A 2 -77.29 12.42 -20.71
N GLU A 3 -76.05 12.01 -20.41
CA GLU A 3 -75.10 11.18 -21.19
C GLU A 3 -74.24 11.96 -22.19
N GLU A 4 -72.96 11.58 -22.20
CA GLU A 4 -71.94 11.69 -23.26
C GLU A 4 -70.99 12.90 -23.32
N ASP A 5 -69.84 12.69 -22.65
CA ASP A 5 -68.50 12.64 -23.23
C ASP A 5 -67.98 13.79 -24.09
N LYS A 6 -67.11 14.60 -23.48
CA LYS A 6 -65.92 15.13 -24.16
C LYS A 6 -64.68 15.03 -23.28
N LYS A 7 -63.83 14.09 -23.71
CA LYS A 7 -62.45 13.84 -23.33
C LYS A 7 -61.61 15.11 -23.52
N ILE A 8 -61.04 15.65 -22.44
CA ILE A 8 -59.91 16.58 -22.49
C ILE A 8 -58.76 15.89 -21.75
N GLU A 9 -57.66 15.78 -22.47
CA GLU A 9 -56.40 15.16 -22.08
C GLU A 9 -55.67 16.14 -21.15
N GLU A 10 -55.75 15.90 -19.84
CA GLU A 10 -54.93 16.61 -18.84
C GLU A 10 -53.60 15.88 -18.66
N VAL A 11 -52.53 16.58 -19.03
CA VAL A 11 -51.14 16.25 -18.73
C VAL A 11 -50.95 16.33 -17.21
N PRO A 12 -50.55 15.27 -16.49
CA PRO A 12 -50.23 15.41 -15.09
C PRO A 12 -48.88 16.10 -14.94
N GLU A 13 -49.00 17.30 -14.38
CA GLU A 13 -48.00 18.19 -13.82
C GLU A 13 -47.02 17.44 -12.89
N LYS A 14 -45.75 17.83 -12.95
CA LYS A 14 -44.62 17.27 -12.21
C LYS A 14 -44.93 17.10 -10.72
N VAL A 15 -45.00 15.85 -10.26
CA VAL A 15 -44.82 15.51 -8.84
C VAL A 15 -43.33 15.52 -8.56
N SER A 16 -42.91 16.45 -7.71
CA SER A 16 -41.54 16.68 -7.27
C SER A 16 -40.91 15.44 -6.64
N GLU A 17 -39.74 15.04 -7.16
CA GLU A 17 -38.84 13.97 -6.69
C GLU A 17 -38.27 14.16 -5.26
N GLN A 18 -38.81 15.08 -4.45
CA GLN A 18 -38.23 15.44 -3.15
C GLN A 18 -38.82 14.67 -1.96
N GLU A 19 -39.74 13.73 -2.17
CA GLU A 19 -40.48 13.07 -1.06
C GLU A 19 -40.34 11.54 -1.00
N GLN A 20 -39.34 10.94 -1.66
CA GLN A 20 -39.07 9.49 -1.60
C GLN A 20 -37.60 9.10 -1.37
N VAL A 21 -36.87 9.88 -0.56
CA VAL A 21 -35.58 9.45 0.00
C VAL A 21 -35.59 9.60 1.52
N GLU A 22 -36.59 9.00 2.15
CA GLU A 22 -36.53 8.64 3.57
C GLU A 22 -36.42 7.12 3.67
N VAL A 23 -35.39 6.57 3.01
CA VAL A 23 -35.00 5.18 3.15
C VAL A 23 -34.17 5.08 4.42
N ASN A 24 -34.83 4.64 5.50
CA ASN A 24 -34.31 3.83 6.60
C ASN A 24 -32.77 3.87 6.75
N LYS A 25 -32.24 4.91 7.42
CA LYS A 25 -30.83 4.96 7.83
C LYS A 25 -30.63 3.97 8.98
N GLU A 26 -30.50 2.68 8.67
CA GLU A 26 -29.65 1.83 9.49
C GLU A 26 -28.33 2.57 9.64
N GLN A 27 -27.91 2.84 10.88
CA GLN A 27 -26.61 3.47 11.14
C GLN A 27 -25.56 2.56 10.53
N VAL A 28 -24.98 2.99 9.42
CA VAL A 28 -23.95 2.22 8.72
C VAL A 28 -22.68 2.37 9.54
N GLU A 29 -22.34 1.33 10.28
CA GLU A 29 -21.14 1.29 11.10
C GLU A 29 -19.92 0.90 10.25
N TYR A 30 -18.85 1.67 10.40
CA TYR A 30 -17.57 1.47 9.71
C TYR A 30 -16.46 1.16 10.71
N ILE A 31 -15.48 0.39 10.27
CA ILE A 31 -14.20 0.22 10.96
C ILE A 31 -13.07 0.64 10.02
N GLU A 32 -12.01 1.21 10.57
CA GLU A 32 -10.79 1.48 9.81
C GLU A 32 -9.83 0.30 9.89
N ILE A 33 -9.24 -0.07 8.75
CA ILE A 33 -8.18 -1.08 8.63
C ILE A 33 -7.03 -0.49 7.80
N TYR A 34 -5.85 -1.09 7.90
CA TYR A 34 -4.71 -0.71 7.07
C TYR A 34 -4.30 -1.85 6.16
N ILE A 35 -3.93 -1.54 4.92
CA ILE A 35 -3.46 -2.54 3.95
C ILE A 35 -2.08 -2.16 3.45
N ARG A 36 -1.12 -3.08 3.60
CA ARG A 36 0.24 -2.97 3.05
C ARG A 36 0.31 -3.69 1.72
N PHE A 37 0.49 -2.95 0.63
CA PHE A 37 0.75 -3.55 -0.68
C PHE A 37 2.25 -3.76 -0.88
N ASN A 38 2.64 -4.81 -1.62
CA ASN A 38 4.04 -5.09 -1.98
C ASN A 38 5.04 -5.12 -0.79
N ASP A 39 4.61 -5.55 0.40
CA ASP A 39 5.46 -5.54 1.61
C ASP A 39 6.18 -4.19 1.89
N ASP A 40 5.67 -3.08 1.33
CA ASP A 40 6.26 -1.75 1.43
C ASP A 40 5.81 -1.09 2.72
N PHE A 41 6.67 -1.10 3.73
CA PHE A 41 6.34 -0.61 5.07
C PHE A 41 6.09 0.90 5.15
N GLU A 42 6.46 1.67 4.12
CA GLU A 42 6.17 3.11 4.07
C GLU A 42 4.76 3.40 3.52
N LYS A 43 4.08 2.37 3.00
CA LYS A 43 2.83 2.50 2.26
C LYS A 43 1.72 1.63 2.86
N ASP A 44 1.43 1.89 4.13
CA ASP A 44 0.28 1.32 4.84
C ASP A 44 -0.95 2.20 4.63
N TYR A 45 -1.83 1.82 3.70
CA TYR A 45 -2.98 2.63 3.31
C TYR A 45 -4.18 2.37 4.21
N CYS A 46 -4.86 3.43 4.64
CA CYS A 46 -6.05 3.33 5.47
C CYS A 46 -7.32 3.17 4.63
N PHE A 47 -8.11 2.16 4.96
CA PHE A 47 -9.40 1.85 4.34
C PHE A 47 -10.51 1.84 5.39
N GLN A 48 -11.69 2.33 5.01
CA GLN A 48 -12.93 2.20 5.77
C GLN A 48 -13.74 1.04 5.20
N VAL A 49 -14.05 0.06 6.04
CA VAL A 49 -14.88 -1.09 5.67
C VAL A 49 -16.11 -1.14 6.56
N LEU A 50 -17.19 -1.71 6.05
CA LEU A 50 -18.40 -1.92 6.84
C LEU A 50 -18.16 -2.99 7.89
N VAL A 51 -18.82 -2.88 9.04
CA VAL A 51 -18.74 -3.90 10.10
C VAL A 51 -19.13 -5.30 9.59
N LYS A 52 -20.00 -5.37 8.58
CA LYS A 52 -20.46 -6.62 7.96
C LYS A 52 -19.57 -7.13 6.81
N ASP A 53 -18.57 -6.35 6.37
CA ASP A 53 -17.73 -6.75 5.25
C ASP A 53 -16.85 -7.94 5.60
N THR A 54 -16.62 -8.76 4.59
CA THR A 54 -15.77 -9.96 4.67
C THR A 54 -14.42 -9.70 4.01
N PHE A 55 -13.43 -10.55 4.27
CA PHE A 55 -12.15 -10.45 3.56
C PHE A 55 -12.29 -10.62 2.05
N ALA A 56 -13.32 -11.32 1.55
CA ALA A 56 -13.62 -11.41 0.13
C ALA A 56 -13.93 -10.04 -0.50
N ASP A 57 -14.55 -9.11 0.25
CA ASP A 57 -14.90 -7.78 -0.28
C ASP A 57 -13.64 -6.94 -0.59
N LEU A 58 -12.51 -7.22 0.06
CA LEU A 58 -11.24 -6.53 -0.17
C LEU A 58 -10.66 -6.81 -1.57
N TYR A 59 -11.10 -7.86 -2.27
CA TYR A 59 -10.67 -8.11 -3.65
C TYR A 59 -11.06 -6.99 -4.60
N LYS A 60 -12.16 -6.28 -4.33
CA LYS A 60 -12.63 -5.13 -5.12
C LYS A 60 -11.56 -4.04 -5.25
N ILE A 61 -10.66 -3.91 -4.27
CA ILE A 61 -9.53 -2.97 -4.31
C ILE A 61 -8.61 -3.26 -5.51
N PHE A 62 -8.32 -4.53 -5.77
CA PHE A 62 -7.42 -4.97 -6.84
C PHE A 62 -8.08 -4.92 -8.22
N GLU A 63 -9.41 -4.97 -8.27
CA GLU A 63 -10.19 -4.81 -9.50
C GLU A 63 -10.37 -3.35 -9.89
N THR A 64 -10.59 -2.49 -8.89
CA THR A 64 -10.89 -1.07 -9.08
C THR A 64 -9.64 -0.25 -9.37
N LEU A 65 -8.53 -0.51 -8.66
CA LEU A 65 -7.30 0.27 -8.82
C LEU A 65 -6.51 -0.19 -10.05
N PRO A 66 -6.26 0.68 -11.05
CA PRO A 66 -5.49 0.35 -12.26
C PRO A 66 -3.98 0.35 -12.00
N LEU A 67 -3.58 0.04 -10.77
CA LEU A 67 -2.20 0.03 -10.28
C LEU A 67 -1.71 -1.42 -10.11
N SER A 68 -0.42 -1.65 -10.32
CA SER A 68 0.18 -2.93 -9.98
C SER A 68 0.50 -2.95 -8.49
N LEU A 69 -0.42 -3.49 -7.69
CA LEU A 69 -0.27 -3.62 -6.24
C LEU A 69 0.53 -4.88 -5.83
N ARG A 70 0.77 -5.78 -6.79
CA ARG A 70 1.57 -6.99 -6.61
C ARG A 70 3.07 -6.68 -6.46
N PRO A 71 3.85 -7.57 -5.83
CA PRO A 71 5.25 -7.27 -5.57
C PRO A 71 6.14 -7.15 -6.80
N SER A 72 5.91 -8.04 -7.75
CA SER A 72 6.65 -8.08 -9.01
C SER A 72 5.80 -8.72 -10.09
N VAL A 73 6.30 -8.73 -11.32
CA VAL A 73 5.62 -9.38 -12.47
C VAL A 73 5.45 -10.89 -12.30
N PHE A 74 6.20 -11.48 -11.37
CA PHE A 74 6.21 -12.91 -11.09
C PHE A 74 5.13 -13.34 -10.08
N TYR A 75 4.22 -12.44 -9.73
CA TYR A 75 3.04 -12.75 -8.93
C TYR A 75 1.76 -12.53 -9.73
N HIS A 76 0.70 -13.22 -9.36
CA HIS A 76 -0.63 -12.95 -9.91
C HIS A 76 -1.09 -11.52 -9.59
N HIS A 77 -1.95 -10.96 -10.43
CA HIS A 77 -2.45 -9.58 -10.28
C HIS A 77 -3.38 -9.41 -9.08
N VAL A 78 -4.13 -10.47 -8.76
CA VAL A 78 -5.01 -10.55 -7.59
C VAL A 78 -4.35 -11.48 -6.58
N PRO A 79 -4.32 -11.14 -5.28
CA PRO A 79 -3.77 -12.03 -4.26
C PRO A 79 -4.61 -13.31 -4.13
N LYS A 80 -4.03 -14.36 -3.55
CA LYS A 80 -4.73 -15.63 -3.26
C LYS A 80 -5.65 -15.55 -2.04
N GLY A 81 -5.40 -14.58 -1.17
CA GLY A 81 -6.09 -14.40 0.09
C GLY A 81 -5.45 -13.26 0.87
N PHE A 82 -5.79 -13.17 2.15
CA PHE A 82 -5.25 -12.14 3.03
C PHE A 82 -4.62 -12.78 4.28
N ARG A 83 -3.76 -12.01 4.93
CA ARG A 83 -3.20 -12.31 6.24
C ARG A 83 -3.39 -11.09 7.12
N MET A 84 -3.68 -11.29 8.40
CA MET A 84 -3.67 -10.21 9.37
C MET A 84 -2.31 -10.17 10.07
N SER A 85 -1.76 -8.98 10.29
CA SER A 85 -0.56 -8.79 11.11
C SER A 85 -0.88 -9.08 12.57
N VAL A 86 -0.03 -9.86 13.22
CA VAL A 86 -0.06 -10.10 14.67
C VAL A 86 1.18 -9.48 15.33
N ASP A 87 1.80 -8.51 14.66
CA ASP A 87 2.92 -7.77 15.24
C ASP A 87 2.41 -6.81 16.32
N PRO A 88 3.02 -6.80 17.52
CA PRO A 88 2.55 -5.97 18.63
C PRO A 88 2.49 -4.47 18.30
N GLY A 89 3.43 -3.99 17.49
CA GLY A 89 3.51 -2.58 17.10
C GLY A 89 4.37 -1.71 18.02
N TYR A 90 4.24 -0.40 17.83
CA TYR A 90 4.95 0.65 18.56
C TYR A 90 3.94 1.59 19.20
N LEU A 91 3.98 1.70 20.53
CA LEU A 91 3.12 2.60 21.30
C LEU A 91 3.72 4.00 21.29
N THR A 92 2.97 4.97 20.78
CA THR A 92 3.35 6.39 20.72
C THR A 92 3.21 7.09 22.08
N GLU A 93 3.68 8.33 22.20
CA GLU A 93 3.57 9.12 23.44
C GLU A 93 2.11 9.28 23.89
N ASP A 94 1.21 9.49 22.93
CA ASP A 94 -0.21 9.77 23.17
C ASP A 94 -1.10 8.54 22.94
N GLY A 95 -0.53 7.34 23.02
CA GLY A 95 -1.30 6.09 23.11
C GLY A 95 -1.74 5.46 21.79
N ALA A 96 -1.36 6.02 20.64
CA ALA A 96 -1.60 5.37 19.37
C ALA A 96 -0.62 4.21 19.14
N ILE A 97 -0.99 3.25 18.30
CA ILE A 97 -0.11 2.13 17.92
C ILE A 97 0.26 2.26 16.45
N LEU A 98 1.55 2.30 16.16
CA LEU A 98 2.11 2.27 14.81
C LEU A 98 2.62 0.86 14.51
N PHE A 99 2.72 0.52 13.23
CA PHE A 99 3.28 -0.77 12.81
C PHE A 99 4.80 -0.73 12.86
N THR A 100 5.41 -1.85 13.25
CA THR A 100 6.86 -2.01 13.11
C THR A 100 7.24 -2.39 11.69
N TYR A 101 8.55 -2.41 11.42
CA TYR A 101 9.10 -2.89 10.15
C TYR A 101 8.78 -4.37 9.88
N ASP A 102 8.63 -5.18 10.93
CA ASP A 102 8.39 -6.62 10.83
C ASP A 102 6.89 -6.98 10.77
N ALA A 103 6.00 -5.99 10.76
CA ALA A 103 4.55 -6.21 10.76
C ALA A 103 4.01 -7.04 9.59
N ALA A 104 4.73 -7.12 8.47
CA ALA A 104 4.37 -7.96 7.33
C ALA A 104 4.83 -9.43 7.45
N ARG A 105 5.79 -9.70 8.34
CA ARG A 105 6.37 -11.03 8.56
C ARG A 105 5.57 -11.81 9.59
N ASN A 106 5.23 -11.16 10.70
CA ASN A 106 4.45 -11.74 11.79
C ASN A 106 2.96 -11.66 11.45
N THR A 107 2.45 -12.68 10.76
CA THR A 107 1.08 -12.66 10.23
C THR A 107 0.37 -13.99 10.43
N ARG A 108 -0.96 -13.94 10.48
CA ARG A 108 -1.85 -15.10 10.53
C ARG A 108 -2.79 -15.11 9.33
N LEU A 109 -2.95 -16.28 8.71
CA LEU A 109 -3.91 -16.48 7.62
C LEU A 109 -5.35 -16.29 8.11
N VAL A 110 -6.15 -15.61 7.29
CA VAL A 110 -7.59 -15.41 7.48
C VAL A 110 -8.34 -16.02 6.30
N LYS A 111 -9.60 -16.39 6.50
CA LYS A 111 -10.44 -16.91 5.41
C LYS A 111 -11.21 -15.77 4.77
N ASP A 112 -11.48 -15.91 3.48
CA ASP A 112 -12.24 -14.90 2.73
C ASP A 112 -13.66 -14.71 3.27
N THR A 113 -14.23 -15.76 3.88
CA THR A 113 -15.56 -15.74 4.51
C THR A 113 -15.59 -15.10 5.89
N ASP A 114 -14.43 -14.84 6.50
CA ASP A 114 -14.37 -14.27 7.84
C ASP A 114 -14.81 -12.80 7.79
N VAL A 115 -15.64 -12.38 8.75
CA VAL A 115 -16.05 -10.98 8.90
C VAL A 115 -14.88 -10.18 9.47
N ILE A 116 -14.52 -9.07 8.81
CA ILE A 116 -13.33 -8.28 9.16
C ILE A 116 -13.45 -7.75 10.58
N ALA A 117 -14.58 -7.10 10.90
CA ALA A 117 -14.81 -6.51 12.22
C ALA A 117 -14.86 -7.52 13.37
N GLU A 118 -15.04 -8.82 13.11
CA GLU A 118 -14.96 -9.88 14.12
C GLU A 118 -13.57 -10.49 14.26
N THR A 119 -12.71 -10.31 13.25
CA THR A 119 -11.41 -10.97 13.14
C THR A 119 -10.25 -10.05 13.52
N VAL A 120 -10.30 -8.77 13.14
CA VAL A 120 -9.19 -7.81 13.34
C VAL A 120 -9.57 -6.67 14.28
N TRP A 121 -8.60 -6.14 15.01
CA TRP A 121 -8.75 -4.90 15.76
C TRP A 121 -8.94 -3.70 14.82
N PRO A 122 -9.68 -2.66 15.22
CA PRO A 122 -9.71 -1.39 14.50
C PRO A 122 -8.27 -0.86 14.33
N GLY A 123 -7.94 -0.49 13.10
CA GLY A 123 -6.62 0.00 12.72
C GLY A 123 -5.54 -1.08 12.60
N GLN A 124 -5.87 -2.37 12.59
CA GLN A 124 -4.90 -3.44 12.40
C GLN A 124 -4.46 -3.56 10.93
N LEU A 125 -3.22 -4.00 10.73
CA LEU A 125 -2.63 -4.20 9.40
C LEU A 125 -3.07 -5.53 8.77
N ILE A 126 -3.51 -5.45 7.52
CA ILE A 126 -3.82 -6.56 6.64
C ILE A 126 -2.78 -6.58 5.51
N VAL A 127 -2.29 -7.78 5.20
CA VAL A 127 -1.27 -8.00 4.18
C VAL A 127 -1.83 -8.99 3.16
N PRO A 128 -1.89 -8.62 1.87
CA PRO A 128 -2.28 -9.54 0.81
C PRO A 128 -1.33 -10.75 0.75
N ASN A 129 -1.90 -11.94 0.54
CA ASN A 129 -1.14 -13.17 0.35
C ASN A 129 -0.98 -13.44 -1.14
N TRP A 130 0.23 -13.24 -1.68
CA TRP A 130 0.48 -13.34 -3.10
C TRP A 130 0.84 -14.77 -3.51
N GLU A 131 0.26 -15.23 -4.62
CA GLU A 131 0.67 -16.49 -5.26
C GLU A 131 1.69 -16.20 -6.36
N ARG A 132 2.80 -16.94 -6.32
CA ARG A 132 3.85 -16.84 -7.31
C ARG A 132 3.38 -17.47 -8.63
N ASN A 133 3.53 -16.72 -9.71
CA ASN A 133 3.35 -17.20 -11.08
C ASN A 133 4.65 -17.87 -11.55
N ASP A 134 4.82 -19.14 -11.18
CA ASP A 134 6.02 -19.92 -11.54
C ASP A 134 6.20 -20.03 -13.05
N PHE A 135 5.10 -20.20 -13.80
CA PHE A 135 5.16 -20.23 -15.26
C PHE A 135 5.75 -18.94 -15.83
N GLY A 136 5.26 -17.78 -15.40
CA GLY A 136 5.77 -16.48 -15.84
C GLY A 136 7.24 -16.27 -15.46
N PHE A 137 7.65 -16.74 -14.28
CA PHE A 137 9.04 -16.71 -13.85
C PHE A 137 9.93 -17.57 -14.77
N TYR A 138 9.62 -18.86 -14.93
CA TYR A 138 10.44 -19.77 -15.74
C TYR A 138 10.41 -19.43 -17.22
N ALA A 139 9.28 -18.94 -17.75
CA ALA A 139 9.20 -18.43 -19.13
C ALA A 139 10.14 -17.24 -19.33
N THR A 140 10.18 -16.31 -18.37
CA THR A 140 11.06 -15.14 -18.42
C THR A 140 12.54 -15.53 -18.30
N VAL A 141 12.88 -16.44 -17.39
CA VAL A 141 14.24 -16.99 -17.27
C VAL A 141 14.65 -17.69 -18.56
N THR A 142 13.78 -18.53 -19.12
CA THR A 142 14.02 -19.24 -20.37
C THR A 142 14.23 -18.26 -21.52
N PHE A 143 13.42 -17.20 -21.61
CA PHE A 143 13.60 -16.14 -22.59
C PHE A 143 14.99 -15.48 -22.48
N PHE A 144 15.43 -15.10 -21.28
CA PHE A 144 16.77 -14.55 -21.10
C PHE A 144 17.89 -15.55 -21.40
N LEU A 145 17.72 -16.83 -21.06
CA LEU A 145 18.69 -17.88 -21.39
C LEU A 145 18.77 -18.12 -22.90
N VAL A 146 17.65 -18.15 -23.60
CA VAL A 146 17.61 -18.26 -25.07
C VAL A 146 18.26 -17.03 -25.70
N TRP A 147 17.99 -15.83 -25.18
CA TRP A 147 18.63 -14.61 -25.66
C TRP A 147 20.17 -14.66 -25.47
N LEU A 148 20.64 -15.04 -24.28
CA LEU A 148 22.06 -15.23 -24.04
C LEU A 148 22.67 -16.32 -24.92
N TYR A 149 21.95 -17.42 -25.15
CA TYR A 149 22.38 -18.48 -26.06
C TYR A 149 22.55 -17.96 -27.50
N THR A 150 21.59 -17.17 -27.99
CA THR A 150 21.68 -16.60 -29.34
C THR A 150 22.84 -15.61 -29.48
N ASP A 151 23.15 -14.86 -28.42
CA ASP A 151 24.25 -13.87 -28.42
C ASP A 151 25.61 -14.49 -27.99
N LEU A 152 25.74 -15.82 -27.95
CA LEU A 152 27.03 -16.48 -27.67
C LEU A 152 28.08 -16.07 -28.72
N PRO A 153 29.36 -15.90 -28.34
CA PRO A 153 30.44 -15.66 -29.29
C PRO A 153 30.47 -16.76 -30.38
N ASP A 154 30.68 -16.37 -31.63
CA ASP A 154 30.56 -17.28 -32.78
C ASP A 154 31.49 -18.49 -32.70
N PHE A 155 32.66 -18.34 -32.06
CA PHE A 155 33.61 -19.45 -31.86
C PHE A 155 33.20 -20.45 -30.77
N ILE A 156 32.20 -20.13 -29.95
CA ILE A 156 31.63 -20.98 -28.89
C ILE A 156 30.26 -21.50 -29.31
N SER A 157 29.49 -20.68 -30.03
CA SER A 157 28.12 -21.00 -30.40
C SER A 157 28.06 -22.28 -31.26
N PRO A 158 27.22 -23.27 -30.89
CA PRO A 158 27.00 -24.44 -31.74
C PRO A 158 26.21 -24.09 -33.01
N THR A 159 25.62 -22.89 -33.08
CA THR A 159 24.93 -22.33 -34.24
C THR A 159 25.41 -20.89 -34.49
N PRO A 160 26.63 -20.70 -35.04
CA PRO A 160 27.18 -19.38 -35.31
C PRO A 160 26.29 -18.55 -36.25
N GLY A 161 26.25 -17.24 -36.05
CA GLY A 161 25.45 -16.33 -36.89
C GLY A 161 23.95 -16.23 -36.55
N LEU A 162 23.43 -16.96 -35.56
CA LEU A 162 22.05 -16.80 -35.04
C LEU A 162 21.93 -15.74 -33.93
N CYS A 163 22.75 -14.69 -33.99
CA CYS A 163 22.74 -13.60 -33.03
C CYS A 163 21.43 -12.82 -33.10
N MET A 164 20.62 -12.88 -32.04
CA MET A 164 19.35 -12.15 -31.98
C MET A 164 19.58 -10.64 -32.07
N THR A 165 20.69 -10.16 -31.51
CA THR A 165 21.10 -8.75 -31.63
C THR A 165 21.38 -8.34 -33.08
N THR A 166 21.94 -9.24 -33.91
CA THR A 166 22.12 -9.01 -35.35
C THR A 166 20.77 -8.86 -36.05
N TYR A 167 19.82 -9.77 -35.83
CA TYR A 167 18.48 -9.66 -36.43
C TYR A 167 17.71 -8.42 -35.96
N MET A 168 17.83 -8.04 -34.68
CA MET A 168 17.24 -6.79 -34.16
C MET A 168 17.87 -5.55 -34.82
N THR A 169 19.18 -5.57 -35.07
CA THR A 169 19.89 -4.49 -35.74
C THR A 169 19.49 -4.40 -37.22
N GLU A 170 19.39 -5.52 -37.92
CA GLU A 170 18.87 -5.58 -39.29
C GLU A 170 17.43 -5.04 -39.38
N PHE A 171 16.57 -5.41 -38.43
CA PHE A 171 15.21 -4.88 -38.33
C PHE A 171 15.20 -3.36 -38.07
N LEU A 172 16.07 -2.87 -37.18
CA LEU A 172 16.21 -1.44 -36.92
C LEU A 172 16.70 -0.70 -38.17
N CYS A 173 17.67 -1.25 -38.91
CA CYS A 173 18.14 -0.73 -40.18
C CYS A 173 17.00 -0.65 -41.22
N TRP A 174 16.15 -1.68 -41.29
CA TRP A 174 14.94 -1.66 -42.11
C TRP A 174 13.99 -0.52 -41.71
N ILE A 175 13.76 -0.29 -40.41
CA ILE A 175 12.97 0.85 -39.91
C ILE A 175 13.62 2.17 -40.29
N LEU A 176 14.92 2.36 -40.04
CA LEU A 176 15.64 3.60 -40.34
C LEU A 176 15.53 4.00 -41.81
N ARG A 177 15.61 3.01 -42.72
CA ARG A 177 15.37 3.22 -44.15
C ARG A 177 13.96 3.69 -44.48
N LYS A 178 12.94 3.29 -43.70
CA LYS A 178 11.55 3.76 -43.85
C LYS A 178 11.34 5.20 -43.39
N PHE A 179 12.21 5.71 -42.52
CA PHE A 179 12.18 7.08 -42.01
C PHE A 179 13.25 7.97 -42.66
N ASP A 180 13.72 7.62 -43.87
CA ASP A 180 14.71 8.37 -44.66
C ASP A 180 16.11 8.53 -44.02
N TYR A 181 16.46 7.69 -43.05
CA TYR A 181 17.80 7.63 -42.45
C TYR A 181 18.68 6.54 -43.09
N ALA A 182 18.69 6.46 -44.42
CA ALA A 182 19.41 5.41 -45.17
C ALA A 182 20.91 5.39 -44.89
N TYR A 183 21.56 6.57 -44.81
CA TYR A 183 22.99 6.67 -44.51
C TYR A 183 23.38 6.03 -43.16
N LEU A 184 22.57 6.24 -42.12
CA LEU A 184 22.81 5.67 -40.81
C LEU A 184 22.61 4.15 -40.82
N SER A 185 21.60 3.67 -41.54
CA SER A 185 21.36 2.24 -41.74
C SER A 185 22.53 1.54 -42.43
N ASP A 186 23.10 2.15 -43.48
CA ASP A 186 24.19 1.53 -44.25
C ASP A 186 25.47 1.46 -43.42
N LYS A 187 25.73 2.49 -42.61
CA LYS A 187 26.85 2.49 -41.66
C LYS A 187 26.68 1.41 -40.59
N LEU A 188 25.49 1.29 -40.00
CA LEU A 188 25.20 0.26 -39.00
C LEU A 188 25.34 -1.17 -39.56
N LEU A 189 24.91 -1.40 -40.80
CA LEU A 189 25.09 -2.71 -41.46
C LEU A 189 26.56 -3.01 -41.76
N ALA A 190 27.33 -2.00 -42.18
CA ALA A 190 28.77 -2.18 -42.42
C ALA A 190 29.50 -2.57 -41.13
N ASP A 191 29.22 -1.88 -40.03
CA ASP A 191 29.81 -2.17 -38.72
C ASP A 191 29.38 -3.56 -38.19
N LEU A 192 28.16 -4.02 -38.53
CA LEU A 192 27.60 -5.29 -38.06
C LEU A 192 28.29 -6.53 -38.66
N TYR A 193 28.74 -6.45 -39.92
CA TYR A 193 29.39 -7.56 -40.63
C TYR A 193 30.92 -7.45 -40.66
N GLU A 194 31.52 -6.46 -40.00
CA GLU A 194 32.97 -6.37 -39.86
C GLU A 194 33.48 -7.53 -38.99
N GLU A 195 34.57 -8.19 -39.41
CA GLU A 195 35.13 -9.31 -38.67
C GLU A 195 35.72 -8.85 -37.34
N VAL A 196 35.16 -9.35 -36.24
CA VAL A 196 35.59 -8.99 -34.88
C VAL A 196 36.46 -10.10 -34.28
N GLY A 197 37.60 -9.72 -33.69
CA GLY A 197 38.46 -10.66 -32.97
C GLY A 197 37.82 -11.30 -31.73
N ILE A 198 38.45 -12.36 -31.21
CA ILE A 198 37.94 -13.17 -30.07
C ILE A 198 37.73 -12.32 -28.80
N VAL A 199 38.67 -11.44 -28.47
CA VAL A 199 38.65 -10.65 -27.22
C VAL A 199 37.45 -9.69 -27.17
N PRO A 200 37.19 -8.86 -28.20
CA PRO A 200 35.98 -8.03 -28.21
C PRO A 200 34.67 -8.84 -28.18
N GLN A 201 34.61 -10.02 -28.82
CA GLN A 201 33.40 -10.88 -28.74
C GLN A 201 33.12 -11.34 -27.30
N LEU A 202 34.16 -11.73 -26.55
CA LEU A 202 34.02 -12.10 -25.13
C LEU A 202 33.61 -10.91 -24.26
N LEU A 203 34.17 -9.72 -24.51
CA LEU A 203 33.79 -8.50 -23.80
C LEU A 203 32.32 -8.13 -24.07
N PHE A 204 31.91 -8.21 -25.33
CA PHE A 204 30.54 -7.94 -25.75
C PHE A 204 29.54 -8.91 -25.11
N PHE A 205 29.85 -10.21 -25.09
CA PHE A 205 29.02 -11.21 -24.42
C PHE A 205 28.94 -11.00 -22.90
N THR A 206 30.04 -10.62 -22.26
CA THR A 206 30.06 -10.27 -20.84
C THR A 206 29.11 -9.11 -20.55
N MET A 207 29.12 -8.07 -21.39
CA MET A 207 28.16 -6.96 -21.29
C MET A 207 26.71 -7.43 -21.48
N HIS A 208 26.47 -8.44 -22.32
CA HIS A 208 25.13 -9.04 -22.49
C HIS A 208 24.64 -9.76 -21.24
N ILE A 209 25.51 -10.49 -20.54
CA ILE A 209 25.18 -11.10 -19.25
C ILE A 209 24.77 -10.01 -18.25
N PHE A 210 25.57 -8.95 -18.09
CA PHE A 210 25.20 -7.86 -17.18
C PHE A 210 23.88 -7.18 -17.55
N LYS A 211 23.66 -6.90 -18.85
CA LYS A 211 22.42 -6.34 -19.37
C LYS A 211 21.20 -7.20 -19.01
N THR A 212 21.27 -8.51 -19.25
CA THR A 212 20.16 -9.43 -18.95
C THR A 212 19.93 -9.57 -17.46
N LEU A 213 20.97 -9.59 -16.63
CA LEU A 213 20.85 -9.56 -15.17
C LEU A 213 20.18 -8.28 -14.67
N ILE A 214 20.51 -7.12 -15.25
CA ILE A 214 19.87 -5.84 -14.92
C ILE A 214 18.39 -5.89 -15.27
N PHE A 215 18.03 -6.31 -16.50
CA PHE A 215 16.62 -6.43 -16.90
C PHE A 215 15.84 -7.42 -16.03
N PHE A 216 16.44 -8.58 -15.74
CA PHE A 216 15.84 -9.55 -14.84
C PHE A 216 15.63 -8.97 -13.44
N SER A 217 16.62 -8.25 -12.90
CA SER A 217 16.55 -7.61 -11.58
C SER A 217 15.43 -6.57 -11.52
N ILE A 218 15.28 -5.74 -12.56
CA ILE A 218 14.20 -4.75 -12.67
C ILE A 218 12.82 -5.44 -12.61
N LEU A 219 12.65 -6.56 -13.32
CA LEU A 219 11.42 -7.35 -13.29
C LEU A 219 11.20 -8.05 -11.94
N TYR A 220 12.27 -8.56 -11.33
CA TYR A 220 12.24 -9.30 -10.07
C TYR A 220 11.88 -8.42 -8.88
N PHE A 221 12.48 -7.23 -8.77
CA PHE A 221 12.18 -6.26 -7.72
C PHE A 221 10.92 -5.43 -7.99
N GLY A 222 10.31 -5.57 -9.16
CA GLY A 222 9.07 -4.87 -9.50
C GLY A 222 9.23 -3.36 -9.70
N SER A 223 10.46 -2.86 -9.93
CA SER A 223 10.72 -1.44 -10.19
C SER A 223 10.09 -0.93 -11.49
N PHE A 224 9.73 -1.83 -12.40
CA PHE A 224 9.03 -1.53 -13.64
C PHE A 224 7.89 -2.51 -13.89
N ASN A 225 6.72 -1.99 -14.26
CA ASN A 225 5.59 -2.81 -14.69
C ASN A 225 5.50 -2.84 -16.24
N PRO A 226 6.03 -3.87 -16.91
CA PRO A 226 6.03 -3.95 -18.37
C PRO A 226 4.62 -4.04 -18.96
N TYR A 227 3.60 -4.39 -18.18
CA TYR A 227 2.22 -4.48 -18.68
C TYR A 227 1.57 -3.11 -18.91
N GLN A 228 2.05 -2.04 -18.26
CA GLN A 228 1.48 -0.70 -18.47
C GLN A 228 1.65 -0.18 -19.91
N PRO A 229 2.85 -0.14 -20.52
CA PRO A 229 3.01 0.35 -21.90
C PRO A 229 2.22 -0.46 -22.94
N PHE A 230 2.13 -1.79 -22.78
CA PHE A 230 1.32 -2.63 -23.68
C PHE A 230 -0.19 -2.39 -23.51
N LYS A 231 -0.66 -2.11 -22.29
CA LYS A 231 -2.07 -1.76 -22.01
C LYS A 231 -2.48 -0.43 -22.66
N TYR A 232 -1.57 0.55 -22.74
CA TYR A 232 -1.81 1.82 -23.44
C TYR A 232 -1.92 1.66 -24.96
N TYR A 233 -1.17 0.72 -25.55
CA TYR A 233 -1.21 0.48 -27.00
C TYR A 233 -2.46 -0.31 -27.44
N LEU A 234 -2.97 -1.18 -26.56
CA LEU A 234 -4.16 -2.00 -26.77
C LEU A 234 -5.44 -1.28 -26.32
N ARG A 235 -5.72 -0.07 -26.86
CA ARG A 235 -7.00 0.70 -26.93
C ARG A 235 -8.02 0.74 -25.75
N ASN A 236 -7.78 0.05 -24.63
CA ASN A 236 -8.63 -0.04 -23.44
C ASN A 236 -7.84 0.52 -22.27
N VAL A 237 -7.46 1.80 -22.36
CA VAL A 237 -6.98 2.54 -21.19
C VAL A 237 -8.16 2.54 -20.22
N PRO A 238 -8.07 1.89 -19.04
CA PRO A 238 -9.15 1.93 -18.08
C PRO A 238 -9.41 3.41 -17.74
N PRO A 239 -10.67 3.84 -17.65
CA PRO A 239 -10.99 5.21 -17.29
C PRO A 239 -10.25 5.59 -16.00
N PRO A 240 -9.85 6.86 -15.84
CA PRO A 240 -9.23 7.32 -14.61
C PRO A 240 -10.14 6.97 -13.42
N VAL A 241 -9.53 6.50 -12.32
CA VAL A 241 -10.30 6.15 -11.12
C VAL A 241 -11.02 7.40 -10.64
N THR A 242 -12.34 7.28 -10.53
CA THR A 242 -13.20 8.36 -10.06
C THR A 242 -13.15 8.43 -8.52
N PRO A 243 -13.35 9.62 -7.91
CA PRO A 243 -13.44 9.74 -6.45
C PRO A 243 -14.49 8.80 -5.86
N GLU A 244 -15.61 8.59 -6.55
CA GLU A 244 -16.70 7.70 -6.14
C GLU A 244 -16.23 6.24 -6.05
N GLN A 245 -15.43 5.78 -7.02
CA GLN A 245 -14.81 4.45 -6.98
C GLN A 245 -13.82 4.29 -5.83
N LEU A 246 -13.08 5.35 -5.49
CA LEU A 246 -12.19 5.34 -4.32
C LEU A 246 -13.00 5.26 -3.02
N THR A 247 -14.11 5.99 -2.93
CA THR A 247 -15.02 5.91 -1.79
C THR A 247 -15.70 4.54 -1.69
N GLU A 248 -16.08 3.94 -2.81
CA GLU A 248 -16.71 2.60 -2.85
C GLU A 248 -15.79 1.51 -2.31
N ILE A 249 -14.49 1.57 -2.61
CA ILE A 249 -13.50 0.65 -2.03
C ILE A 249 -13.06 1.05 -0.62
N GLY A 250 -13.61 2.12 -0.06
CA GLY A 250 -13.27 2.61 1.28
C GLY A 250 -11.95 3.37 1.39
N TRP A 251 -11.36 3.82 0.29
CA TRP A 251 -10.06 4.49 0.30
C TRP A 251 -10.13 5.88 0.96
N THR A 252 -9.39 6.07 2.05
CA THR A 252 -9.41 7.34 2.81
C THR A 252 -8.37 8.37 2.35
N GLY A 253 -7.39 7.96 1.55
CA GLY A 253 -6.25 8.80 1.17
C GLY A 253 -5.19 9.01 2.26
N ALA A 254 -5.41 8.49 3.47
CA ALA A 254 -4.42 8.50 4.54
C ALA A 254 -3.50 7.27 4.47
N ARG A 255 -2.27 7.44 4.97
CA ARG A 255 -1.29 6.37 5.14
C ARG A 255 -0.79 6.40 6.57
N ARG A 256 -0.59 5.24 7.20
CA ARG A 256 0.05 5.15 8.52
C ARG A 256 1.51 5.61 8.39
N ALA A 257 1.99 6.35 9.37
CA ALA A 257 3.38 6.76 9.45
C ALA A 257 4.25 5.61 9.97
N THR A 258 5.50 5.56 9.50
CA THR A 258 6.54 4.76 10.14
C THR A 258 6.92 5.37 11.49
N MET A 259 7.60 4.59 12.33
CA MET A 259 8.09 5.07 13.63
C MET A 259 8.99 6.30 13.48
N ASP A 260 9.85 6.33 12.47
CA ASP A 260 10.77 7.44 12.24
C ASP A 260 10.04 8.69 11.75
N MET A 261 9.09 8.53 10.82
CA MET A 261 8.23 9.65 10.38
C MET A 261 7.40 10.23 11.53
N TYR A 262 6.91 9.39 12.45
CA TYR A 262 6.21 9.86 13.65
C TYR A 262 7.15 10.64 14.57
N ARG A 263 8.34 10.11 14.86
CA ARG A 263 9.32 10.76 15.74
C ARG A 263 9.71 12.14 15.24
N ASP A 264 10.00 12.25 13.94
CA ASP A 264 10.36 13.53 13.34
C ASP A 264 9.19 14.52 13.38
N HIS A 265 8.00 14.07 12.98
CA HIS A 265 6.80 14.91 12.99
C HIS A 265 6.43 15.38 14.40
N TYR A 266 6.45 14.48 15.39
CA TYR A 266 6.08 14.77 16.77
C TYR A 266 7.07 15.74 17.43
N ARG A 267 8.38 15.62 17.12
CA ARG A 267 9.39 16.59 17.57
C ARG A 267 9.11 17.97 17.02
N ASP A 268 8.92 18.08 15.71
CA ASP A 268 8.64 19.35 15.05
C ASP A 268 7.35 19.97 15.57
N TYR A 269 6.32 19.14 15.79
CA TYR A 269 5.05 19.54 16.38
C TYR A 269 5.24 20.14 17.78
N LYS A 270 5.85 19.40 18.72
CA LYS A 270 6.07 19.88 20.09
C LYS A 270 7.01 21.07 20.17
N ILE A 271 8.02 21.18 19.30
CA ILE A 271 8.89 22.35 19.24
C ILE A 271 8.11 23.60 18.80
N LYS A 272 7.19 23.46 17.84
CA LYS A 272 6.33 24.57 17.41
C LYS A 272 5.36 25.01 18.50
N GLU A 273 4.83 24.09 19.31
CA GLU A 273 3.97 24.43 20.46
C GLU A 273 4.69 25.27 21.52
N HIS A 274 6.02 25.17 21.60
CA HIS A 274 6.85 25.94 22.52
C HIS A 274 7.47 27.19 21.89
N ASP A 275 6.87 27.78 20.84
CA ASP A 275 7.39 28.98 20.15
C ASP A 275 8.84 28.84 19.63
N GLY A 276 9.22 27.61 19.27
CA GLY A 276 10.47 27.31 18.58
C GLY A 276 11.59 26.72 19.44
N MET A 277 12.69 26.40 18.76
CA MET A 277 13.75 25.52 19.27
C MET A 277 14.44 26.04 20.53
N VAL A 278 14.63 27.36 20.64
CA VAL A 278 15.36 27.98 21.75
C VAL A 278 14.56 27.89 23.05
N HIS A 279 13.25 28.07 22.99
CA HIS A 279 12.40 28.03 24.18
C HIS A 279 12.13 26.57 24.61
N ALA A 280 11.93 25.67 23.64
CA ALA A 280 11.90 24.23 23.87
C ALA A 280 13.17 23.71 24.61
N HIS A 281 14.36 24.22 24.24
CA HIS A 281 15.61 23.86 24.91
C HIS A 281 15.64 24.33 26.37
N LYS A 282 15.22 25.58 26.62
CA LYS A 282 15.19 26.15 27.98
C LYS A 282 14.23 25.40 28.91
N MET A 283 13.17 24.80 28.36
CA MET A 283 12.19 23.99 29.09
C MET A 283 12.62 22.51 29.27
N GLY A 284 13.81 22.11 28.80
CA GLY A 284 14.28 20.73 28.90
C GLY A 284 13.48 19.74 28.04
N LEU A 285 12.77 20.21 27.01
CA LEU A 285 11.90 19.37 26.18
C LEU A 285 12.67 18.28 25.44
N PHE A 286 13.92 18.54 25.04
CA PHE A 286 14.72 17.58 24.26
C PHE A 286 15.02 16.28 25.00
N ASP A 287 15.15 16.32 26.33
CA ASP A 287 15.34 15.11 27.14
C ASP A 287 14.08 14.23 27.11
N LYS A 288 12.89 14.84 27.09
CA LYS A 288 11.60 14.13 26.94
C LYS A 288 11.40 13.61 25.51
N LEU A 289 11.82 14.37 24.49
CA LEU A 289 11.71 13.99 23.07
C LEU A 289 12.74 12.92 22.62
N LYS A 290 13.60 12.47 23.53
CA LYS A 290 14.57 11.40 23.24
C LYS A 290 13.88 10.04 23.07
N HIS A 291 12.82 9.79 23.84
CA HIS A 291 12.12 8.50 23.90
C HIS A 291 10.61 8.65 23.63
N LEU A 292 10.25 8.89 22.37
CA LEU A 292 8.90 9.19 21.89
C LEU A 292 8.01 7.97 21.69
N GLY A 293 7.93 7.11 22.70
CA GLY A 293 7.18 5.85 22.66
C GLY A 293 8.03 4.62 22.96
N VAL A 294 7.45 3.44 22.73
CA VAL A 294 8.05 2.15 23.10
C VAL A 294 7.61 1.04 22.15
N VAL A 295 8.55 0.17 21.77
CA VAL A 295 8.24 -1.04 20.99
C VAL A 295 7.55 -2.05 21.90
N LEU A 296 6.40 -2.56 21.46
CA LEU A 296 5.60 -3.51 22.21
C LEU A 296 6.12 -4.95 22.00
N GLY A 297 5.94 -5.80 23.01
CA GLY A 297 6.37 -7.19 23.02
C GLY A 297 5.25 -8.18 22.71
N GLU A 298 5.59 -9.46 22.64
CA GLU A 298 4.63 -10.55 22.35
C GLU A 298 3.40 -10.51 23.29
N GLY A 299 2.21 -10.63 22.70
CA GLY A 299 0.92 -10.54 23.36
C GLY A 299 0.47 -9.13 23.75
N GLU A 300 1.17 -8.09 23.32
CA GLU A 300 0.81 -6.68 23.50
C GLU A 300 0.27 -6.07 22.20
N GLY A 301 -0.35 -4.89 22.29
CA GLY A 301 -0.75 -4.13 21.11
C GLY A 301 -1.65 -4.95 20.18
N PHE A 302 -1.38 -4.95 18.87
CA PHE A 302 -2.19 -5.71 17.91
C PHE A 302 -2.12 -7.24 18.05
N ASP A 303 -1.14 -7.77 18.79
CA ASP A 303 -1.03 -9.20 19.13
C ASP A 303 -1.94 -9.59 20.32
N THR A 304 -2.66 -8.63 20.92
CA THR A 304 -3.60 -8.92 22.00
C THR A 304 -4.74 -9.83 21.49
N PRO A 305 -4.99 -11.00 22.11
CA PRO A 305 -6.08 -11.88 21.67
C PRO A 305 -7.46 -11.23 21.86
N ARG A 306 -8.26 -11.13 20.80
CA ARG A 306 -9.65 -10.64 20.87
C ARG A 306 -10.59 -11.57 21.62
N ARG A 307 -10.42 -12.88 21.44
CA ARG A 307 -11.25 -13.93 22.04
C ARG A 307 -10.42 -14.69 23.08
N GLY A 308 -10.64 -14.36 24.35
CA GLY A 308 -9.97 -14.93 25.52
C GLY A 308 -10.61 -14.43 26.81
N PRO A 309 -10.21 -14.93 28.01
CA PRO A 309 -10.65 -14.31 29.25
C PRO A 309 -10.30 -12.82 29.17
N ARG A 310 -11.27 -11.93 29.43
CA ARG A 310 -11.05 -10.48 29.50
C ARG A 310 -9.92 -10.25 30.50
N LYS A 311 -8.68 -10.19 30.02
CA LYS A 311 -7.55 -9.71 30.80
C LYS A 311 -7.80 -8.23 30.93
N THR A 312 -8.43 -7.85 32.03
CA THR A 312 -8.48 -6.46 32.43
C THR A 312 -7.06 -5.91 32.42
N LEU A 313 -6.92 -4.65 32.01
CA LEU A 313 -5.67 -3.88 31.97
C LEU A 313 -4.82 -3.93 33.27
N ALA A 314 -5.39 -4.48 34.34
CA ALA A 314 -4.78 -4.67 35.66
C ALA A 314 -3.88 -5.91 35.80
N ASP A 315 -3.58 -6.68 34.74
CA ASP A 315 -2.66 -7.83 34.83
C ASP A 315 -1.19 -7.36 34.92
N ASN A 316 -0.85 -6.80 36.08
CA ASN A 316 0.48 -6.45 36.61
C ASN A 316 1.29 -5.32 35.95
N GLY A 317 0.70 -4.43 35.15
CA GLY A 317 1.38 -3.22 34.62
C GLY A 317 2.60 -3.48 33.73
N LYS A 318 2.90 -4.74 33.41
CA LYS A 318 4.07 -5.13 32.60
C LYS A 318 3.76 -5.15 31.11
N LYS A 319 2.51 -5.42 30.74
CA LYS A 319 2.09 -5.59 29.35
C LYS A 319 0.98 -4.63 28.95
N PHE A 320 1.09 -4.09 27.75
CA PHE A 320 0.10 -3.19 27.17
C PHE A 320 -0.91 -3.97 26.31
N TYR A 321 -2.13 -4.16 26.84
CA TYR A 321 -3.21 -4.84 26.13
C TYR A 321 -4.19 -3.84 25.51
N ILE A 322 -4.51 -4.02 24.23
CA ILE A 322 -5.58 -3.25 23.61
C ILE A 322 -6.95 -3.83 23.95
N SER A 323 -7.93 -2.95 24.05
CA SER A 323 -9.33 -3.29 24.27
C SER A 323 -10.20 -2.32 23.50
N PHE A 324 -11.46 -2.70 23.24
CA PHE A 324 -12.41 -1.78 22.62
C PHE A 324 -12.60 -0.52 23.46
N ASP A 325 -12.70 -0.66 24.79
CA ASP A 325 -12.79 0.48 25.70
C ASP A 325 -11.60 1.44 25.55
N TYR A 326 -10.39 0.92 25.36
CA TYR A 326 -9.21 1.76 25.11
C TYR A 326 -9.30 2.50 23.77
N LEU A 327 -9.70 1.81 22.70
CA LEU A 327 -9.84 2.42 21.38
C LEU A 327 -10.97 3.46 21.34
N ILE A 328 -12.08 3.21 22.04
CA ILE A 328 -13.18 4.16 22.22
C ILE A 328 -12.67 5.40 22.93
N LYS A 329 -11.92 5.27 24.03
CA LYS A 329 -11.33 6.43 24.73
C LYS A 329 -10.43 7.29 23.83
N LEU A 330 -9.64 6.66 22.95
CA LEU A 330 -8.85 7.40 21.97
C LEU A 330 -9.74 8.17 20.98
N GLY A 331 -10.85 7.56 20.55
CA GLY A 331 -11.85 8.17 19.68
C GLY A 331 -12.58 9.33 20.35
N ASP A 332 -13.08 9.13 21.57
CA ASP A 332 -13.79 10.15 22.35
C ASP A 332 -12.91 11.39 22.59
N PHE A 333 -11.63 11.17 22.91
CA PHE A 333 -10.69 12.27 23.07
C PHE A 333 -10.47 13.03 21.75
N PHE A 334 -10.32 12.30 20.64
CA PHE A 334 -10.19 12.91 19.32
C PHE A 334 -11.43 13.74 18.95
N GLU A 335 -12.63 13.21 19.19
CA GLU A 335 -13.89 13.92 18.94
C GLU A 335 -13.95 15.21 19.76
N GLN A 336 -13.65 15.15 21.06
CA GLN A 336 -13.60 16.33 21.93
C GLN A 336 -12.57 17.37 21.47
N TYR A 337 -11.40 16.93 21.01
CA TYR A 337 -10.37 17.81 20.46
C TYR A 337 -10.84 18.52 19.19
N THR A 338 -11.47 17.78 18.27
CA THR A 338 -11.97 18.34 17.00
C THR A 338 -13.25 19.16 17.14
N ALA A 339 -13.96 19.06 18.26
CA ALA A 339 -15.14 19.87 18.56
C ALA A 339 -14.80 21.32 18.97
N GLN A 340 -13.52 21.64 19.16
CA GLN A 340 -13.07 23.00 19.48
C GLN A 340 -13.18 23.92 18.24
N GLU A 341 -13.56 25.19 18.45
CA GLU A 341 -13.59 26.19 17.37
C GLU A 341 -12.17 26.38 16.78
N ASP A 342 -12.07 26.63 15.47
CA ASP A 342 -10.83 26.78 14.67
C ASP A 342 -10.01 25.51 14.33
N VAL A 343 -10.53 24.30 14.57
CA VAL A 343 -9.84 23.05 14.13
C VAL A 343 -10.24 22.67 12.69
N ASP A 344 -9.26 22.51 11.79
CA ASP A 344 -9.48 21.91 10.47
C ASP A 344 -9.73 20.40 10.59
N LEU A 345 -11.01 20.03 10.69
CA LEU A 345 -11.46 18.64 10.86
C LEU A 345 -10.87 17.69 9.81
N ALA A 346 -10.78 18.09 8.54
CA ALA A 346 -10.29 17.21 7.48
C ALA A 346 -8.78 16.95 7.63
N ALA A 347 -8.01 17.97 7.98
CA ALA A 347 -6.59 17.83 8.29
C ALA A 347 -6.37 16.98 9.54
N SER A 348 -7.12 17.23 10.62
CA SER A 348 -7.03 16.47 11.87
C SER A 348 -7.40 15.00 11.70
N ILE A 349 -8.44 14.67 10.92
CA ILE A 349 -8.78 13.26 10.62
C ILE A 349 -7.64 12.57 9.88
N LYS A 350 -7.05 13.24 8.88
CA LYS A 350 -5.94 12.69 8.11
C LYS A 350 -4.70 12.49 8.97
N GLU A 351 -4.44 13.42 9.88
CA GLU A 351 -3.34 13.35 10.85
C GLU A 351 -3.56 12.21 11.86
N TYR A 352 -4.77 12.07 12.39
CA TYR A 352 -5.15 10.99 13.30
C TYR A 352 -4.98 9.61 12.64
N ARG A 353 -5.43 9.45 11.39
CA ARG A 353 -5.18 8.20 10.64
C ARG A 353 -3.70 7.94 10.42
N ARG A 354 -2.88 8.97 10.28
CA ARG A 354 -1.45 8.84 9.97
C ARG A 354 -0.60 8.56 11.20
N TYR A 355 -0.78 9.32 12.28
CA TYR A 355 0.07 9.31 13.46
C TYR A 355 -0.67 8.84 14.71
N GLY A 356 -2.00 8.84 14.69
CA GLY A 356 -2.84 8.74 15.88
C GLY A 356 -2.99 10.08 16.58
N LEU A 357 -3.26 10.04 17.88
CA LEU A 357 -3.30 11.23 18.70
C LEU A 357 -1.90 11.88 18.80
N LEU A 358 -1.88 13.23 18.79
CA LEU A 358 -0.70 14.05 19.13
C LEU A 358 -0.85 14.72 20.51
N HIS A 359 -2.01 14.49 21.13
CA HIS A 359 -2.42 14.93 22.44
C HIS A 359 -3.20 13.78 23.08
N GLY A 360 -2.80 13.37 24.27
CA GLY A 360 -3.50 12.35 25.04
C GLY A 360 -4.14 12.94 26.29
N SER A 361 -5.19 12.29 26.78
CA SER A 361 -5.69 12.50 28.15
C SER A 361 -4.67 11.99 29.17
N ASP A 362 -4.72 12.53 30.39
CA ASP A 362 -3.85 12.09 31.51
C ASP A 362 -3.87 10.56 31.71
N GLU A 363 -5.03 9.91 31.57
CA GLU A 363 -5.16 8.45 31.70
C GLU A 363 -4.37 7.69 30.62
N ILE A 364 -4.32 8.23 29.39
CA ILE A 364 -3.56 7.63 28.30
C ILE A 364 -2.07 7.81 28.56
N HIS A 365 -1.65 9.00 28.98
CA HIS A 365 -0.25 9.29 29.32
C HIS A 365 0.25 8.45 30.49
N GLU A 366 -0.58 8.23 31.52
CA GLU A 366 -0.26 7.36 32.64
C GLU A 366 0.04 5.92 32.16
N LYS A 367 -0.82 5.36 31.30
CA LYS A 367 -0.61 4.01 30.74
C LYS A 367 0.65 3.90 29.87
N VAL A 368 0.93 4.92 29.06
CA VAL A 368 2.15 4.96 28.25
C VAL A 368 3.37 5.06 29.17
N ALA A 369 3.32 5.88 30.21
CA ALA A 369 4.40 6.04 31.18
C ALA A 369 4.67 4.75 31.98
N GLU A 370 3.63 4.06 32.44
CA GLU A 370 3.74 2.75 33.08
C GLU A 370 4.46 1.75 32.18
N ARG A 371 4.06 1.67 30.90
CA ARG A 371 4.68 0.74 29.95
C ARG A 371 6.14 1.10 29.68
N LYS A 372 6.45 2.38 29.49
CA LYS A 372 7.83 2.85 29.32
C LYS A 372 8.70 2.52 30.52
N ALA A 373 8.20 2.78 31.73
CA ALA A 373 8.91 2.44 32.96
C ALA A 373 9.23 0.95 33.01
N ALA A 374 8.29 0.08 32.63
CA ALA A 374 8.50 -1.37 32.57
C ALA A 374 9.56 -1.81 31.54
N VAL A 375 9.76 -1.08 30.43
CA VAL A 375 10.80 -1.40 29.42
C VAL A 375 12.18 -0.83 29.80
N PHE A 376 12.22 0.41 30.29
CA PHE A 376 13.49 1.10 30.55
C PHE A 376 14.05 0.85 31.96
N SER A 377 13.32 0.14 32.84
CA SER A 377 13.81 -0.30 34.16
C SER A 377 14.50 -1.66 34.16
N THR A 378 14.39 -2.42 33.06
CA THR A 378 15.17 -3.62 32.74
C THR A 378 16.36 -3.26 31.87
#